data_AF-A0A949XNZ0-F1
#
_entry.id   AF-A0A949XNZ0-F1
#
_cell.length_a   1.000
_cell.length_b   1.000
_cell.length_c   1.000
_cell.angle_alpha   90.00
_cell.angle_beta   90.00
_cell.angle_gamma   90.00
#
_symmetry.space_group_name_H-M   'P 1'
#
loop_
_entity.id
_entity.type
_entity.pdbx_description
1 polymer ?
#
loop_
_entity_poly.entity_id
_entity_poly.type
_entity_poly.pdbx_seq_one_letter_code
_entity_poly.pdbx_strand_id
1 'polypeptide(L)'
;MKGLNSKAGRALTAVASLAIAIIVYGAPLFGASKDAPSWVIEAASRTVPAYTADVPAAVMFDEHHAIVSPSGAVTTLTRHVVKILTSAGRSEAEGIEFYTKNGRQVRQLRAWIVVPGRRIKTVDSAMIEDLGSFGQLELYDDVRFRRIAFENVEVGSIFAYESEVVQTPLFAQDEYDFQNDLPVLNARYVLTLPPAWRATGVVFNHQPLQPVIEGSTYTWELDNLPPRRKEPEAPSLRGCIPRLGISFKPPAGTPGAVFASWTDVSRWETTLTAGQDNPTPEMAAKVGELTRGVDTQYDKARLIGHFVQGIRYVAIEMDSTHGGTYRPHKAEMVFG
;
A
#
# COMPACT_ATOMS: atom_id res chain seq x y z
N MET A 1 -68.84 -5.05 48.45
CA MET A 1 -68.54 -6.34 49.13
C MET A 1 -67.50 -7.09 48.31
N LYS A 2 -66.40 -7.50 48.95
CA LYS A 2 -65.40 -8.53 48.56
C LYS A 2 -64.84 -8.42 47.12
N GLY A 3 -63.61 -7.98 46.86
CA GLY A 3 -62.34 -8.44 47.43
C GLY A 3 -61.82 -9.64 46.63
N LEU A 4 -60.72 -9.49 45.87
CA LEU A 4 -59.57 -10.41 45.87
C LEU A 4 -58.44 -9.90 44.96
N ASN A 5 -57.22 -9.98 45.50
CA ASN A 5 -55.93 -9.79 44.86
C ASN A 5 -55.69 -10.76 43.70
N SER A 6 -54.95 -10.31 42.67
CA SER A 6 -53.69 -10.98 42.31
C SER A 6 -52.80 -10.07 41.45
N LYS A 7 -51.60 -9.80 41.95
CA LYS A 7 -50.48 -9.24 41.20
C LYS A 7 -49.99 -10.29 40.19
N ALA A 8 -49.78 -9.88 38.95
CA ALA A 8 -48.90 -10.59 38.02
C ALA A 8 -48.14 -9.53 37.20
N GLY A 9 -46.86 -9.35 37.56
CA GLY A 9 -45.94 -8.48 36.85
C GLY A 9 -45.65 -9.02 35.46
N ARG A 10 -45.73 -8.14 34.46
CA ARG A 10 -45.19 -8.41 33.12
C ARG A 10 -43.68 -8.17 33.16
N ALA A 11 -42.93 -9.26 33.09
CA ALA A 11 -41.50 -9.23 32.84
C ALA A 11 -41.25 -8.67 31.42
N LEU A 12 -40.53 -7.54 31.34
CA LEU A 12 -39.83 -7.15 30.13
C LEU A 12 -38.55 -8.00 30.07
N THR A 13 -38.50 -8.94 29.12
CA THR A 13 -37.28 -9.63 28.72
C THR A 13 -36.39 -8.65 27.97
N ALA A 14 -35.47 -8.00 28.70
CA ALA A 14 -34.32 -7.33 28.11
C ALA A 14 -33.31 -8.41 27.70
N VAL A 15 -33.16 -8.64 26.39
CA VAL A 15 -32.05 -9.42 25.85
C VAL A 15 -30.80 -8.56 25.95
N ALA A 16 -30.01 -8.80 27.00
CA ALA A 16 -28.70 -8.20 27.16
C ALA A 16 -27.72 -8.91 26.21
N SER A 17 -27.42 -8.28 25.08
CA SER A 17 -26.30 -8.68 24.21
C SER A 17 -24.99 -8.44 24.95
N LEU A 18 -24.35 -9.53 25.38
CA LEU A 18 -23.05 -9.52 26.02
C LEU A 18 -21.97 -9.21 24.96
N ALA A 19 -21.67 -7.92 24.77
CA ALA A 19 -20.50 -7.49 24.01
C ALA A 19 -19.25 -7.76 24.87
N ILE A 20 -18.52 -8.83 24.55
CA ILE A 20 -17.20 -9.08 25.12
C ILE A 20 -16.23 -8.11 24.44
N ALA A 21 -15.97 -6.98 25.10
CA ALA A 21 -14.89 -6.08 24.74
C ALA A 21 -13.56 -6.73 25.15
N ILE A 22 -12.83 -7.27 24.18
CA ILE A 22 -11.43 -7.69 24.40
C ILE A 22 -10.58 -6.42 24.31
N ILE A 23 -10.27 -5.84 25.47
CA ILE A 23 -9.25 -4.80 25.60
C ILE A 23 -7.89 -5.49 25.45
N VAL A 24 -7.29 -5.43 24.26
CA VAL A 24 -5.88 -5.78 24.08
C VAL A 24 -5.05 -4.54 24.41
N TYR A 25 -4.52 -4.49 25.63
CA TYR A 25 -3.43 -3.56 25.95
C TYR A 25 -2.19 -3.94 25.13
N GLY A 26 -1.71 -2.98 24.33
CA GLY A 26 -0.48 -3.11 23.58
C GLY A 26 0.72 -3.33 24.51
N ALA A 27 1.41 -4.46 24.30
CA ALA A 27 2.76 -4.69 24.77
C ALA A 27 3.71 -4.65 23.57
N PRO A 28 4.98 -4.22 23.74
CA PRO A 28 5.95 -4.25 22.65
C PRO A 28 6.22 -5.71 22.28
N LEU A 29 5.79 -6.14 21.10
CA LEU A 29 6.06 -7.48 20.56
C LEU A 29 7.49 -7.53 19.99
N PHE A 30 8.48 -7.51 20.89
CA PHE A 30 9.85 -7.84 20.51
C PHE A 30 10.47 -8.80 21.53
N GLY A 31 9.98 -10.05 21.47
CA GLY A 31 10.70 -11.22 21.96
C GLY A 31 11.03 -12.12 20.76
N ALA A 32 12.31 -12.40 20.55
CA ALA A 32 12.74 -13.40 19.58
C ALA A 32 12.39 -14.81 20.11
N SER A 33 11.12 -15.18 19.99
CA SER A 33 10.70 -16.58 20.16
C SER A 33 11.17 -17.38 18.94
N LYS A 34 11.73 -18.56 19.17
CA LYS A 34 11.99 -19.55 18.10
C LYS A 34 10.68 -20.17 17.57
N ASP A 35 9.58 -19.97 18.28
CA ASP A 35 8.24 -20.38 17.87
C ASP A 35 7.54 -19.26 17.10
N ALA A 36 6.68 -19.62 16.15
CA ALA A 36 5.95 -18.64 15.38
C ALA A 36 5.00 -17.82 16.26
N PRO A 37 4.77 -16.53 15.91
CA PRO A 37 3.82 -15.69 16.61
C PRO A 37 2.42 -16.31 16.69
N SER A 38 1.67 -15.97 17.74
CA SER A 38 0.29 -16.45 17.93
C SER A 38 -0.62 -16.14 16.75
N TRP A 39 -0.44 -14.99 16.10
CA TRP A 39 -1.21 -14.61 14.91
C TRP A 39 -0.95 -15.53 13.71
N VAL A 40 0.27 -16.06 13.56
CA VAL A 40 0.59 -17.06 12.53
C VAL A 40 -0.11 -18.37 12.84
N ILE A 41 -0.09 -18.80 14.10
CA ILE A 41 -0.74 -20.04 14.56
C ILE A 41 -2.26 -19.94 14.35
N GLU A 42 -2.85 -18.81 14.74
CA GLU A 42 -4.28 -18.54 14.58
C GLU A 42 -4.66 -18.56 13.10
N ALA A 43 -3.96 -17.79 12.25
CA ALA A 43 -4.22 -17.76 10.83
C ALA A 43 -4.07 -19.16 10.22
N ALA A 44 -3.02 -19.90 10.58
CA ALA A 44 -2.78 -21.26 10.08
C ALA A 44 -3.85 -22.28 10.50
N SER A 45 -4.61 -22.01 11.57
CA SER A 45 -5.73 -22.84 12.02
C SER A 45 -7.02 -22.60 11.24
N ARG A 46 -7.12 -21.51 10.46
CA ARG A 46 -8.32 -21.18 9.69
C ARG A 46 -8.54 -22.18 8.57
N THR A 47 -9.80 -22.54 8.36
CA THR A 47 -10.18 -23.40 7.24
C THR A 47 -10.22 -22.57 5.97
N VAL A 48 -9.52 -23.03 4.93
CA VAL A 48 -9.55 -22.41 3.60
C VAL A 48 -10.64 -23.10 2.78
N PRO A 49 -11.53 -22.33 2.11
CA PRO A 49 -12.53 -22.89 1.21
C PRO A 49 -11.90 -23.77 0.12
N ALA A 50 -12.67 -24.72 -0.40
CA ALA A 50 -12.25 -25.49 -1.57
C ALA A 50 -12.33 -24.59 -2.81
N TYR A 51 -11.20 -24.43 -3.51
CA TYR A 51 -11.11 -23.73 -4.77
C TYR A 51 -10.83 -24.69 -5.93
N THR A 52 -11.08 -24.23 -7.14
CA THR A 52 -10.71 -24.93 -8.37
C THR A 52 -9.18 -24.97 -8.53
N ALA A 53 -8.68 -25.92 -9.33
CA ALA A 53 -7.24 -26.19 -9.46
C ALA A 53 -6.45 -25.04 -10.13
N ASP A 54 -7.13 -24.08 -10.75
CA ASP A 54 -6.55 -22.85 -11.31
C ASP A 54 -6.32 -21.76 -10.27
N VAL A 55 -6.77 -21.93 -9.03
CA VAL A 55 -6.45 -21.04 -7.90
C VAL A 55 -5.17 -21.54 -7.21
N PRO A 56 -4.02 -20.86 -7.40
CA PRO A 56 -2.73 -21.41 -7.01
C PRO A 56 -2.45 -21.30 -5.51
N ALA A 57 -3.02 -20.30 -4.85
CA ALA A 57 -2.88 -20.02 -3.43
C ALA A 57 -4.12 -19.27 -2.91
N ALA A 58 -4.23 -19.11 -1.59
CA ALA A 58 -5.26 -18.29 -0.95
C ALA A 58 -4.65 -17.46 0.17
N VAL A 59 -4.91 -16.16 0.16
CA VAL A 59 -4.50 -15.26 1.24
C VAL A 59 -5.46 -15.46 2.41
N MET A 60 -4.93 -15.90 3.54
CA MET A 60 -5.69 -16.21 4.74
C MET A 60 -5.90 -14.99 5.63
N PHE A 61 -4.91 -14.08 5.61
CA PHE A 61 -4.90 -12.86 6.38
C PHE A 61 -3.94 -11.86 5.73
N ASP A 62 -4.40 -10.64 5.53
CA ASP A 62 -3.57 -9.51 5.12
C ASP A 62 -3.91 -8.29 5.97
N GLU A 63 -2.91 -7.70 6.61
CA GLU A 63 -3.07 -6.52 7.46
C GLU A 63 -1.96 -5.52 7.21
N HIS A 64 -2.35 -4.28 6.96
CA HIS A 64 -1.48 -3.11 7.03
C HIS A 64 -1.94 -2.24 8.20
N HIS A 65 -1.10 -2.11 9.23
CA HIS A 65 -1.32 -1.19 10.34
C HIS A 65 -0.39 0.02 10.22
N ALA A 66 -0.94 1.12 9.71
CA ALA A 66 -0.27 2.41 9.61
C ALA A 66 -0.44 3.21 10.91
N ILE A 67 0.68 3.59 11.53
CA ILE A 67 0.72 4.38 12.76
C ILE A 67 1.39 5.72 12.41
N VAL A 68 0.60 6.79 12.45
CA VAL A 68 1.08 8.14 12.13
C VAL A 68 1.56 8.83 13.40
N SER A 69 2.76 9.39 13.38
CA SER A 69 3.31 10.20 14.46
C SER A 69 2.88 11.68 14.34
N PRO A 70 2.98 12.47 15.42
CA PRO A 70 2.72 13.92 15.33
C PRO A 70 3.61 14.67 14.32
N SER A 71 4.77 14.12 13.95
CA SER A 71 5.67 14.70 12.95
C SER A 71 5.28 14.33 11.51
N GLY A 72 4.23 13.54 11.32
CA GLY A 72 3.82 13.00 10.01
C GLY A 72 4.61 11.78 9.55
N ALA A 73 5.55 11.27 10.35
CA ALA A 73 6.19 9.99 10.05
C ALA A 73 5.18 8.85 10.23
N VAL A 74 5.26 7.84 9.36
CA VAL A 74 4.36 6.69 9.35
C VAL A 74 5.19 5.42 9.54
N THR A 75 4.86 4.67 10.59
CA THR A 75 5.30 3.29 10.75
C THR A 75 4.20 2.37 10.25
N THR A 76 4.48 1.56 9.25
CA THR A 76 3.56 0.53 8.73
C THR A 76 4.02 -0.83 9.21
N LEU A 77 3.14 -1.53 9.93
CA LEU A 77 3.32 -2.93 10.28
C LEU A 77 2.51 -3.78 9.31
N THR A 78 3.18 -4.62 8.53
CA THR A 78 2.51 -5.54 7.60
C THR A 78 2.48 -6.93 8.21
N ARG A 79 1.35 -7.62 8.07
CA ARG A 79 1.24 -9.07 8.31
C ARG A 79 0.51 -9.70 7.15
N HIS A 80 1.10 -10.75 6.60
CA HIS A 80 0.55 -11.46 5.47
C HIS A 80 0.65 -12.96 5.71
N VAL A 81 -0.41 -13.70 5.38
CA VAL A 81 -0.48 -15.16 5.47
C VAL A 81 -1.11 -15.70 4.21
N VAL A 82 -0.42 -16.63 3.56
CA VAL A 82 -0.87 -17.27 2.33
C VAL A 82 -0.71 -18.78 2.42
N LYS A 83 -1.76 -19.51 2.02
CA LYS A 83 -1.75 -20.96 1.87
C LYS A 83 -1.50 -21.34 0.43
N ILE A 84 -0.51 -22.20 0.22
CA ILE A 84 -0.17 -22.71 -1.11
C ILE A 84 -1.10 -23.89 -1.45
N LEU A 85 -1.87 -23.76 -2.54
CA LEU A 85 -2.88 -24.75 -2.92
C LEU A 85 -2.41 -25.65 -4.06
N THR A 86 -1.54 -25.16 -4.93
CA THR A 86 -0.95 -25.93 -6.04
C THR A 86 0.53 -25.64 -6.20
N SER A 87 1.22 -26.40 -7.06
CA SER A 87 2.63 -26.15 -7.37
C SER A 87 2.88 -24.78 -7.99
N ALA A 88 1.91 -24.24 -8.74
CA ALA A 88 2.01 -22.91 -9.34
C ALA A 88 2.01 -21.79 -8.28
N GLY A 89 1.39 -22.02 -7.11
CA GLY A 89 1.33 -21.05 -6.02
C GLY A 89 2.60 -20.96 -5.19
N ARG A 90 3.64 -21.76 -5.47
CA ARG A 90 4.88 -21.71 -4.69
C ARG A 90 5.55 -20.33 -4.73
N SER A 91 5.39 -19.59 -5.83
CA SER A 91 5.89 -18.21 -5.94
C SER A 91 5.23 -17.24 -4.97
N GLU A 92 4.03 -17.55 -4.49
CA GLU A 92 3.31 -16.71 -3.52
C GLU A 92 3.91 -16.80 -2.11
N ALA A 93 4.81 -17.77 -1.85
CA ALA A 93 5.57 -17.85 -0.60
C ALA A 93 6.73 -16.84 -0.58
N GLU A 94 6.37 -15.57 -0.66
CA GLU A 94 7.26 -14.43 -0.83
C GLU A 94 6.74 -13.23 -0.05
N GLY A 95 7.65 -12.52 0.62
CA GLY A 95 7.42 -11.22 1.23
C GLY A 95 8.40 -10.22 0.66
N ILE A 96 7.90 -9.10 0.15
CA ILE A 96 8.70 -8.04 -0.45
C ILE A 96 8.34 -6.72 0.22
N GLU A 97 9.35 -5.97 0.62
CA GLU A 97 9.20 -4.58 1.06
C GLU A 97 10.18 -3.68 0.34
N PHE A 98 9.67 -2.64 -0.29
CA PHE A 98 10.52 -1.63 -0.93
C PHE A 98 11.00 -0.59 0.09
N TYR A 99 12.16 -0.03 -0.19
CA TYR A 99 12.78 1.02 0.61
C TYR A 99 13.62 1.94 -0.29
N THR A 100 13.91 3.14 0.20
CA THR A 100 14.77 4.10 -0.50
C THR A 100 15.94 4.48 0.40
N LYS A 101 17.08 4.82 -0.20
CA LYS A 101 18.31 5.09 0.57
C LYS A 101 18.14 6.19 1.64
N ASN A 102 17.34 7.21 1.35
CA ASN A 102 17.18 8.40 2.20
C ASN A 102 15.75 8.65 2.70
N GLY A 103 14.81 7.70 2.57
CA GLY A 103 13.41 7.96 2.91
C GLY A 103 12.73 6.79 3.59
N ARG A 104 12.20 5.86 2.80
CA ARG A 104 11.50 4.67 3.30
C ARG A 104 12.51 3.64 3.79
N GLN A 105 12.33 3.12 4.99
CA GLN A 105 13.27 2.20 5.64
C GLN A 105 12.58 0.95 6.15
N VAL A 106 13.00 -0.22 5.69
CA VAL A 106 12.59 -1.52 6.25
C VAL A 106 13.39 -1.74 7.53
N ARG A 107 12.72 -1.60 8.68
CA ARG A 107 13.30 -1.85 10.01
C ARG A 107 13.35 -3.34 10.33
N GLN A 108 12.36 -4.07 9.87
CA GLN A 108 12.23 -5.48 10.12
C GLN A 108 11.54 -6.19 8.96
N LEU A 109 11.96 -7.41 8.70
CA LEU A 109 11.29 -8.38 7.85
C LEU A 109 11.52 -9.77 8.46
N ARG A 110 10.45 -10.49 8.76
CA ARG A 110 10.49 -11.85 9.31
C ARG A 110 9.49 -12.71 8.56
N ALA A 111 9.81 -14.00 8.38
CA ALA A 111 8.88 -14.94 7.78
C ALA A 111 8.90 -16.31 8.48
N TRP A 112 7.81 -17.05 8.28
CA TRP A 112 7.60 -18.40 8.81
C TRP A 112 6.97 -19.28 7.74
N ILE A 113 7.28 -20.57 7.81
CA ILE A 113 6.63 -21.60 7.00
C ILE A 113 6.01 -22.66 7.92
N VAL A 114 4.71 -22.89 7.75
CA VAL A 114 3.97 -23.96 8.41
C VAL A 114 3.77 -25.08 7.38
N VAL A 115 4.45 -26.20 7.58
CA VAL A 115 4.31 -27.37 6.72
C VAL A 115 3.28 -28.33 7.32
N PRO A 116 2.32 -28.87 6.56
CA PRO A 116 1.28 -29.75 7.10
C PRO A 116 1.86 -30.94 7.87
N GLY A 117 1.34 -31.18 9.08
CA GLY A 117 1.81 -32.27 9.95
C GLY A 117 3.22 -32.10 10.51
N ARG A 118 3.87 -30.95 10.30
CA ARG A 118 5.20 -30.62 10.84
C ARG A 118 5.15 -29.37 11.71
N ARG A 119 6.24 -29.13 12.44
CA ARG A 119 6.42 -27.91 13.22
C ARG A 119 6.60 -26.69 12.30
N ILE A 120 6.16 -25.54 12.81
CA ILE A 120 6.41 -24.25 12.17
C ILE A 120 7.91 -23.97 12.18
N LYS A 121 8.43 -23.48 11.06
CA LYS A 121 9.84 -23.08 10.92
C LYS A 121 9.92 -21.58 10.70
N THR A 122 10.75 -20.91 11.48
CA THR A 122 11.18 -19.54 11.21
C THR A 122 12.15 -19.55 10.03
N VAL A 123 11.95 -18.64 9.07
CA VAL A 123 12.86 -18.46 7.94
C VAL A 123 14.08 -17.66 8.42
N ASP A 124 15.28 -18.11 8.05
CA ASP A 124 16.52 -17.45 8.43
C ASP A 124 16.60 -16.05 7.82
N SER A 125 16.95 -15.03 8.60
CA SER A 125 17.13 -13.68 8.08
C SER A 125 18.29 -13.57 7.08
N ALA A 126 19.20 -14.55 7.05
CA ALA A 126 20.23 -14.67 6.01
C ALA A 126 19.64 -14.95 4.61
N MET A 127 18.38 -15.40 4.51
CA MET A 127 17.67 -15.57 3.23
C MET A 127 17.04 -14.28 2.72
N ILE A 128 17.16 -13.16 3.46
CA ILE A 128 16.66 -11.87 3.00
C ILE A 128 17.61 -11.33 1.93
N GLU A 129 17.13 -11.29 0.71
CA GLU A 129 17.79 -10.69 -0.44
C GLU A 129 17.61 -9.18 -0.43
N ASP A 130 18.64 -8.47 -0.89
CA ASP A 130 18.60 -7.03 -1.11
C ASP A 130 18.81 -6.77 -2.61
N LEU A 131 17.71 -6.43 -3.27
CA LEU A 131 17.63 -6.32 -4.73
C LEU A 131 17.46 -4.86 -5.14
N GLY A 132 18.13 -4.43 -6.20
CA GLY A 132 17.85 -3.13 -6.82
C GLY A 132 16.61 -3.19 -7.71
N SER A 133 15.85 -2.11 -7.74
CA SER A 133 14.83 -1.85 -8.77
C SER A 133 15.56 -1.31 -10.00
N PHE A 134 15.60 -2.05 -11.11
CA PHE A 134 16.18 -1.55 -12.36
C PHE A 134 15.35 -2.03 -13.56
N GLY A 135 14.66 -1.11 -14.21
CA GLY A 135 14.16 -1.28 -15.57
C GLY A 135 15.29 -1.20 -16.61
N GLN A 136 15.06 -1.70 -17.84
CA GLN A 136 16.05 -1.66 -18.94
C GLN A 136 16.49 -0.23 -19.34
N LEU A 137 15.75 0.81 -18.94
CA LEU A 137 16.01 2.23 -19.27
C LEU A 137 16.23 3.12 -18.03
N GLU A 138 16.25 2.53 -16.82
CA GLU A 138 16.50 3.23 -15.55
C GLU A 138 18.00 3.14 -15.24
N LEU A 139 18.74 4.22 -15.54
CA LEU A 139 20.19 4.23 -15.30
C LEU A 139 20.51 4.43 -13.82
N TYR A 140 19.60 5.08 -13.08
CA TYR A 140 19.70 5.31 -11.65
C TYR A 140 18.32 5.32 -10.99
N ASP A 141 18.11 4.38 -10.08
CA ASP A 141 16.97 4.30 -9.17
C ASP A 141 17.53 4.16 -7.73
N ASP A 142 16.94 4.86 -6.77
CA ASP A 142 17.26 4.73 -5.36
C ASP A 142 16.34 3.77 -4.59
N VAL A 143 15.34 3.21 -5.28
CA VAL A 143 14.43 2.18 -4.80
C VAL A 143 15.11 0.82 -4.80
N ARG A 144 14.98 0.13 -3.68
CA ARG A 144 15.48 -1.23 -3.46
C ARG A 144 14.41 -2.06 -2.76
N PHE A 145 14.53 -3.37 -2.87
CA PHE A 145 13.62 -4.33 -2.25
C PHE A 145 14.37 -5.20 -1.25
N ARG A 146 13.78 -5.36 -0.06
CA ARG A 146 14.07 -6.48 0.84
C ARG A 146 13.09 -7.59 0.52
N ARG A 147 13.61 -8.71 0.04
CA ARG A 147 12.81 -9.87 -0.38
C ARG A 147 13.15 -11.07 0.49
N ILE A 148 12.14 -11.73 1.03
CA ILE A 148 12.27 -13.03 1.70
C ILE A 148 11.32 -14.01 1.01
N ALA A 149 11.86 -15.10 0.45
CA ALA A 149 11.07 -16.05 -0.31
C ALA A 149 11.48 -17.49 -0.01
N PHE A 150 10.58 -18.42 -0.31
CA PHE A 150 10.85 -19.85 -0.14
C PHE A 150 10.48 -20.60 -1.43
N GLU A 151 11.47 -20.98 -2.23
CA GLU A 151 11.22 -21.52 -3.58
C GLU A 151 10.65 -22.94 -3.59
N ASN A 152 10.98 -23.74 -2.56
CA ASN A 152 10.64 -25.16 -2.49
C ASN A 152 9.52 -25.46 -1.48
N VAL A 153 8.48 -24.64 -1.45
CA VAL A 153 7.32 -24.86 -0.55
C VAL A 153 6.50 -26.09 -0.99
N GLU A 154 6.20 -26.96 -0.02
CA GLU A 154 5.29 -28.10 -0.20
C GLU A 154 3.85 -27.60 -0.37
N VAL A 155 3.10 -28.19 -1.30
CA VAL A 155 1.67 -27.88 -1.47
C VAL A 155 0.91 -28.15 -0.16
N GLY A 156 0.02 -27.24 0.22
CA GLY A 156 -0.71 -27.23 1.48
C GLY A 156 -0.02 -26.47 2.61
N SER A 157 1.25 -26.08 2.43
CA SER A 157 1.96 -25.25 3.42
C SER A 157 1.44 -23.82 3.45
N ILE A 158 1.72 -23.15 4.55
CA ILE A 158 1.35 -21.76 4.79
C ILE A 158 2.62 -20.95 4.98
N PHE A 159 2.78 -19.92 4.17
CA PHE A 159 3.81 -18.92 4.33
C PHE A 159 3.21 -17.71 5.05
N ALA A 160 3.95 -17.17 6.00
CA ALA A 160 3.56 -15.94 6.69
C ALA A 160 4.77 -15.02 6.76
N TYR A 161 4.57 -13.72 6.58
CA TYR A 161 5.60 -12.73 6.86
C TYR A 161 5.04 -11.54 7.63
N GLU A 162 5.93 -10.87 8.36
CA GLU A 162 5.66 -9.56 8.91
C GLU A 162 6.82 -8.62 8.64
N SER A 163 6.49 -7.34 8.51
CA SER A 163 7.47 -6.28 8.30
C SER A 163 7.15 -5.07 9.17
N GLU A 164 8.20 -4.27 9.40
CA GLU A 164 8.05 -2.92 9.93
C GLU A 164 8.76 -1.97 8.96
N VAL A 165 8.01 -1.03 8.42
CA VAL A 165 8.53 -0.01 7.51
C VAL A 165 8.25 1.37 8.04
N VAL A 166 9.27 2.23 8.06
CA VAL A 166 9.16 3.61 8.53
C VAL A 166 9.46 4.56 7.38
N GLN A 167 8.62 5.57 7.20
CA GLN A 167 8.83 6.63 6.22
C GLN A 167 8.19 7.95 6.68
N THR A 168 8.65 9.07 6.12
CA THR A 168 7.91 10.33 6.16
C THR A 168 7.37 10.56 4.75
N PRO A 169 6.08 10.31 4.49
CA PRO A 169 5.53 10.46 3.15
C PRO A 169 5.44 11.95 2.78
N LEU A 170 5.66 12.25 1.49
CA LEU A 170 5.53 13.61 0.96
C LEU A 170 4.09 14.13 1.08
N PHE A 171 3.12 13.23 0.88
CA PHE A 171 1.69 13.50 0.98
C PHE A 171 1.08 12.74 2.16
N ALA A 172 0.15 13.36 2.86
CA ALA A 172 -0.59 12.73 3.95
C ALA A 172 -1.70 11.79 3.43
N GLN A 173 -1.30 10.84 2.59
CA GLN A 173 -2.15 9.90 1.88
C GLN A 173 -1.52 8.52 1.89
N ASP A 174 -2.35 7.49 1.76
CA ASP A 174 -1.91 6.11 1.63
C ASP A 174 -2.90 5.33 0.77
N GLU A 175 -2.51 4.15 0.33
CA GLU A 175 -3.36 3.24 -0.43
C GLU A 175 -3.20 1.79 0.05
N TYR A 176 -4.27 1.04 -0.07
CA TYR A 176 -4.28 -0.38 0.30
C TYR A 176 -5.15 -1.16 -0.67
N ASP A 177 -4.58 -2.18 -1.28
CA ASP A 177 -5.27 -3.09 -2.20
C ASP A 177 -5.71 -4.32 -1.38
N PHE A 178 -7.02 -4.56 -1.25
CA PHE A 178 -7.54 -5.62 -0.36
C PHE A 178 -7.32 -7.04 -0.92
N GLN A 179 -7.00 -7.16 -2.21
CA GLN A 179 -6.71 -8.44 -2.85
C GLN A 179 -5.83 -8.25 -4.08
N ASN A 180 -5.24 -9.34 -4.55
CA ASN A 180 -4.70 -9.46 -5.91
C ASN A 180 -5.61 -10.43 -6.72
N ASP A 181 -5.00 -11.34 -7.50
CA ASP A 181 -5.68 -12.43 -8.22
C ASP A 181 -6.16 -13.55 -7.29
N LEU A 182 -5.51 -13.70 -6.14
CA LEU A 182 -5.83 -14.72 -5.16
C LEU A 182 -7.10 -14.37 -4.39
N PRO A 183 -7.86 -15.37 -3.93
CA PRO A 183 -8.91 -15.15 -2.96
C PRO A 183 -8.30 -14.70 -1.63
N VAL A 184 -9.03 -13.85 -0.91
CA VAL A 184 -8.61 -13.35 0.39
C VAL A 184 -9.69 -13.62 1.43
N LEU A 185 -9.35 -14.35 2.48
CA LEU A 185 -10.29 -14.67 3.55
C LEU A 185 -10.57 -13.45 4.43
N ASN A 186 -9.54 -12.67 4.76
CA ASN A 186 -9.63 -11.47 5.57
C ASN A 186 -8.51 -10.51 5.19
N ALA A 187 -8.86 -9.28 4.83
CA ALA A 187 -7.95 -8.20 4.53
C ALA A 187 -8.36 -6.95 5.30
N ARG A 188 -7.42 -6.30 5.99
CA ARG A 188 -7.73 -5.08 6.74
C ARG A 188 -6.63 -4.04 6.71
N TYR A 189 -7.07 -2.79 6.62
CA TYR A 189 -6.23 -1.63 6.80
C TYR A 189 -6.60 -0.94 8.11
N VAL A 190 -5.60 -0.78 8.98
CA VAL A 190 -5.74 -0.14 10.29
C VAL A 190 -4.91 1.13 10.29
N LEU A 191 -5.52 2.26 10.61
CA LEU A 191 -4.85 3.55 10.71
C LEU A 191 -4.98 4.10 12.12
N THR A 192 -3.87 4.26 12.84
CA THR A 192 -3.83 4.93 14.13
C THR A 192 -3.26 6.32 13.97
N LEU A 193 -4.05 7.32 14.34
CA LEU A 193 -3.69 8.74 14.21
C LEU A 193 -3.35 9.39 15.56
N PRO A 194 -2.52 10.45 15.57
CA PRO A 194 -2.33 11.29 16.74
C PRO A 194 -3.63 12.02 17.13
N PRO A 195 -3.72 12.56 18.37
CA PRO A 195 -4.84 13.39 18.78
C PRO A 195 -5.10 14.55 17.81
N ALA A 196 -6.38 14.86 17.58
CA ALA A 196 -6.87 15.91 16.68
C ALA A 196 -6.63 15.70 15.17
N TRP A 197 -5.91 14.65 14.74
CA TRP A 197 -5.85 14.26 13.33
C TRP A 197 -7.15 13.55 12.91
N ARG A 198 -7.48 13.61 11.62
CA ARG A 198 -8.69 12.99 11.05
C ARG A 198 -8.35 12.26 9.76
N ALA A 199 -9.05 11.16 9.47
CA ALA A 199 -8.92 10.46 8.20
C ALA A 199 -10.24 10.44 7.42
N THR A 200 -10.09 10.35 6.11
CA THR A 200 -11.15 10.00 5.17
C THR A 200 -10.65 8.86 4.29
N GLY A 201 -11.51 7.89 4.00
CA GLY A 201 -11.22 6.78 3.10
C GLY A 201 -12.23 6.73 1.96
N VAL A 202 -11.77 6.36 0.77
CA VAL A 202 -12.61 6.05 -0.39
C VAL A 202 -12.27 4.65 -0.86
N VAL A 203 -13.27 3.77 -0.92
CA VAL A 203 -13.13 2.43 -1.49
C VAL A 203 -13.59 2.44 -2.94
N PHE A 204 -12.73 1.92 -3.81
CA PHE A 204 -12.98 1.75 -5.25
C PHE A 204 -13.35 0.30 -5.55
N ASN A 205 -14.08 0.06 -6.64
CA ASN A 205 -14.45 -1.26 -7.16
C ASN A 205 -15.15 -2.17 -6.13
N HIS A 206 -15.83 -1.57 -5.16
CA HIS A 206 -16.64 -2.23 -4.15
C HIS A 206 -17.74 -1.27 -3.71
N GLN A 207 -18.77 -1.78 -3.01
CA GLN A 207 -19.75 -0.92 -2.35
C GLN A 207 -19.04 -0.01 -1.31
N PRO A 208 -19.55 1.21 -1.07
CA PRO A 208 -18.96 2.11 -0.09
C PRO A 208 -18.77 1.43 1.28
N LEU A 209 -17.54 1.47 1.79
CA LEU A 209 -17.15 0.88 3.07
C LEU A 209 -16.69 2.00 3.99
N GLN A 210 -17.39 2.18 5.10
CA GLN A 210 -17.00 3.11 6.16
C GLN A 210 -16.09 2.41 7.18
N PRO A 211 -15.11 3.11 7.75
CA PRO A 211 -14.27 2.53 8.78
C PRO A 211 -15.04 2.31 10.08
N VAL A 212 -14.68 1.26 10.81
CA VAL A 212 -14.95 1.18 12.25
C VAL A 212 -13.98 2.12 12.95
N ILE A 213 -14.49 3.02 13.81
CA ILE A 213 -13.68 4.03 14.49
C ILE A 213 -13.68 3.77 15.99
N GLU A 214 -12.48 3.56 16.54
CA GLU A 214 -12.25 3.34 17.97
C GLU A 214 -11.20 4.35 18.48
N GLY A 215 -11.65 5.42 19.12
CA GLY A 215 -10.78 6.51 19.56
C GLY A 215 -10.13 7.23 18.36
N SER A 216 -8.83 7.04 18.17
CA SER A 216 -8.07 7.58 17.02
C SER A 216 -7.66 6.52 16.00
N THR A 217 -8.21 5.31 16.11
CA THR A 217 -7.98 4.20 15.18
C THR A 217 -9.15 4.04 14.22
N TYR A 218 -8.84 3.90 12.93
CA TYR A 218 -9.79 3.68 11.84
C TYR A 218 -9.47 2.33 11.19
N THR A 219 -10.46 1.45 11.09
CA THR A 219 -10.26 0.11 10.49
C THR A 219 -11.22 -0.07 9.32
N TRP A 220 -10.67 -0.36 8.15
CA TRP A 220 -11.41 -0.86 6.99
C TRP A 220 -11.08 -2.33 6.80
N GLU A 221 -12.10 -3.16 6.66
CA GLU A 221 -11.95 -4.61 6.62
C GLU A 221 -12.89 -5.21 5.58
N LEU A 222 -12.39 -6.17 4.81
CA LEU A 222 -13.16 -6.97 3.88
C LEU A 222 -12.85 -8.44 4.10
N ASP A 223 -13.89 -9.26 4.00
CA ASP A 223 -13.81 -10.71 4.19
C ASP A 223 -14.25 -11.45 2.93
N ASN A 224 -13.71 -12.65 2.75
CA ASN A 224 -14.12 -13.62 1.74
C ASN A 224 -14.16 -13.05 0.31
N LEU A 225 -13.11 -12.31 -0.05
CA LEU A 225 -12.92 -11.83 -1.41
C LEU A 225 -12.66 -13.01 -2.36
N PRO A 226 -13.41 -13.13 -3.47
CA PRO A 226 -13.31 -14.28 -4.36
C PRO A 226 -12.00 -14.26 -5.17
N PRO A 227 -11.56 -15.43 -5.64
CA PRO A 227 -10.45 -15.48 -6.58
C PRO A 227 -10.86 -14.77 -7.86
N ARG A 228 -9.92 -14.11 -8.52
CA ARG A 228 -10.17 -13.44 -9.78
C ARG A 228 -9.33 -14.09 -10.87
N ARG A 229 -10.01 -14.58 -11.90
CA ARG A 229 -9.34 -15.13 -13.07
C ARG A 229 -8.56 -14.03 -13.79
N LYS A 230 -7.31 -14.30 -14.15
CA LYS A 230 -6.54 -13.43 -15.05
C LYS A 230 -6.90 -13.80 -16.49
N GLU A 231 -7.54 -12.88 -17.20
CA GLU A 231 -7.88 -13.06 -18.61
C GLU A 231 -6.90 -12.27 -19.48
N PRO A 232 -6.54 -12.78 -20.68
CA PRO A 232 -5.80 -12.00 -21.66
C PRO A 232 -6.52 -10.67 -21.93
N GLU A 233 -5.76 -9.57 -21.98
CA GLU A 233 -6.29 -8.22 -22.26
C GLU A 233 -7.33 -7.69 -21.25
N ALA A 234 -7.46 -8.33 -20.08
CA ALA A 234 -8.27 -7.78 -19.00
C ALA A 234 -7.79 -6.38 -18.59
N PRO A 235 -8.68 -5.53 -18.04
CA PRO A 235 -8.27 -4.27 -17.44
C PRO A 235 -7.19 -4.48 -16.37
N SER A 236 -6.47 -3.41 -16.04
CA SER A 236 -5.44 -3.46 -15.00
C SER A 236 -6.02 -4.00 -13.69
N LEU A 237 -5.19 -4.71 -12.91
CA LEU A 237 -5.58 -5.31 -11.65
C LEU A 237 -6.34 -4.31 -10.75
N ARG A 238 -5.75 -3.13 -10.54
CA ARG A 238 -6.29 -2.04 -9.71
C ARG A 238 -7.60 -1.43 -10.25
N GLY A 239 -7.94 -1.68 -11.51
CA GLY A 239 -9.23 -1.33 -12.11
C GLY A 239 -10.36 -2.30 -11.75
N CYS A 240 -10.03 -3.48 -11.22
CA CYS A 240 -10.99 -4.56 -10.99
C CYS A 240 -11.08 -5.02 -9.53
N ILE A 241 -10.06 -4.76 -8.70
CA ILE A 241 -10.02 -5.18 -7.30
C ILE A 241 -10.53 -4.10 -6.34
N PRO A 242 -11.13 -4.46 -5.20
CA PRO A 242 -11.37 -3.53 -4.10
C PRO A 242 -10.06 -2.91 -3.62
N ARG A 243 -10.01 -1.58 -3.57
CA ARG A 243 -8.87 -0.83 -3.03
C ARG A 243 -9.32 0.39 -2.27
N LEU A 244 -8.56 0.76 -1.26
CA LEU A 244 -8.78 1.90 -0.38
C LEU A 244 -7.78 3.00 -0.72
N GLY A 245 -8.28 4.20 -0.96
CA GLY A 245 -7.49 5.43 -0.92
C GLY A 245 -7.75 6.16 0.39
N ILE A 246 -6.68 6.49 1.12
CA ILE A 246 -6.74 7.15 2.42
C ILE A 246 -6.17 8.55 2.30
N SER A 247 -6.80 9.52 2.96
CA SER A 247 -6.21 10.83 3.22
C SER A 247 -6.36 11.15 4.69
N PHE A 248 -5.25 11.48 5.36
CA PHE A 248 -5.24 11.88 6.75
C PHE A 248 -4.79 13.34 6.88
N LYS A 249 -5.51 14.08 7.71
CA LYS A 249 -5.41 15.52 7.83
C LYS A 249 -4.85 15.85 9.20
N PRO A 250 -3.67 16.50 9.28
CA PRO A 250 -3.20 17.02 10.53
C PRO A 250 -4.02 18.25 10.97
N PRO A 251 -3.89 18.69 12.23
CA PRO A 251 -4.42 19.97 12.67
C PRO A 251 -3.93 21.12 11.78
N ALA A 252 -4.72 22.17 11.68
CA ALA A 252 -4.34 23.37 10.94
C ALA A 252 -2.99 23.92 11.46
N GLY A 253 -2.06 24.21 10.54
CA GLY A 253 -0.73 24.74 10.88
C GLY A 253 0.38 23.68 11.01
N THR A 254 0.09 22.39 10.86
CA THR A 254 1.12 21.35 10.77
C THR A 254 1.72 21.29 9.36
N PRO A 255 3.06 21.27 9.20
CA PRO A 255 3.71 21.08 7.91
C PRO A 255 3.37 19.72 7.28
N GLY A 256 3.08 19.70 5.97
CA GLY A 256 2.77 18.50 5.19
C GLY A 256 1.81 18.81 4.04
N ALA A 257 1.99 18.18 2.89
CA ALA A 257 1.11 18.39 1.75
C ALA A 257 -0.18 17.58 1.93
N VAL A 258 -1.26 18.31 2.23
CA VAL A 258 -2.63 17.79 2.26
C VAL A 258 -3.44 18.60 1.26
N PHE A 259 -4.06 17.90 0.31
CA PHE A 259 -4.85 18.54 -0.74
C PHE A 259 -6.34 18.36 -0.44
N ALA A 260 -7.10 19.44 -0.46
CA ALA A 260 -8.55 19.39 -0.36
C ALA A 260 -9.22 19.35 -1.74
N SER A 261 -8.49 19.74 -2.79
CA SER A 261 -8.97 19.82 -4.17
C SER A 261 -7.85 19.66 -5.19
N TRP A 262 -8.22 19.37 -6.44
CA TRP A 262 -7.29 19.42 -7.57
C TRP A 262 -6.65 20.79 -7.78
N THR A 263 -7.33 21.87 -7.38
CA THR A 263 -6.76 23.22 -7.39
C THR A 263 -5.58 23.35 -6.43
N ASP A 264 -5.62 22.69 -5.27
CA ASP A 264 -4.51 22.71 -4.32
C ASP A 264 -3.31 21.93 -4.86
N VAL A 265 -3.57 20.78 -5.52
CA VAL A 265 -2.55 19.98 -6.21
C VAL A 265 -1.86 20.83 -7.29
N SER A 266 -2.64 21.46 -8.18
CA SER A 266 -2.13 22.29 -9.26
C SER A 266 -1.29 23.46 -8.73
N ARG A 267 -1.71 24.11 -7.64
CA ARG A 267 -0.96 25.21 -7.03
C ARG A 267 0.37 24.73 -6.44
N TRP A 268 0.35 23.60 -5.74
CA TRP A 268 1.56 22.99 -5.18
C TRP A 268 2.55 22.62 -6.29
N GLU A 269 2.09 21.94 -7.33
CA GLU A 269 2.92 21.53 -8.47
C GLU A 269 3.49 22.75 -9.20
N THR A 270 2.66 23.75 -9.52
CA THR A 270 3.11 24.99 -10.16
C THR A 270 4.20 25.69 -9.34
N THR A 271 4.10 25.66 -8.01
CA THR A 271 5.11 26.25 -7.11
C THR A 271 6.40 25.43 -7.14
N LEU A 272 6.29 24.11 -7.16
CA LEU A 272 7.43 23.18 -7.18
C LEU A 272 8.22 23.28 -8.49
N THR A 273 7.53 23.40 -9.63
CA THR A 273 8.12 23.40 -10.97
C THR A 273 8.51 24.79 -11.46
N ALA A 274 8.16 25.85 -10.73
CA ALA A 274 8.43 27.22 -11.11
C ALA A 274 9.89 27.45 -11.54
N GLY A 275 10.06 27.96 -12.76
CA GLY A 275 11.35 28.30 -13.34
C GLY A 275 12.22 27.11 -13.78
N GLN A 276 11.71 25.86 -13.71
CA GLN A 276 12.39 24.73 -14.35
C GLN A 276 12.31 24.79 -15.88
N ASP A 277 11.29 25.44 -16.43
CA ASP A 277 11.00 25.58 -17.85
C ASP A 277 11.47 26.90 -18.47
N ASN A 278 12.22 27.72 -17.71
CA ASN A 278 12.70 29.01 -18.19
C ASN A 278 13.56 28.85 -19.45
N PRO A 279 13.23 29.54 -20.56
CA PRO A 279 13.98 29.41 -21.81
C PRO A 279 15.33 30.11 -21.70
N THR A 280 16.36 29.50 -22.29
CA THR A 280 17.66 30.15 -22.48
C THR A 280 17.73 30.86 -23.84
N PRO A 281 18.68 31.80 -24.05
CA PRO A 281 18.91 32.40 -25.36
C PRO A 281 19.16 31.37 -26.47
N GLU A 282 19.84 30.26 -26.16
CA GLU A 282 20.15 29.17 -27.10
C GLU A 282 18.88 28.43 -27.52
N MET A 283 17.98 28.15 -26.57
CA MET A 283 16.68 27.55 -26.88
C MET A 283 15.83 28.48 -27.76
N ALA A 284 15.78 29.77 -27.42
CA ALA A 284 15.06 30.76 -28.21
C ALA A 284 15.62 30.85 -29.64
N ALA A 285 16.96 30.82 -29.79
CA ALA A 285 17.62 30.79 -31.09
C ALA A 285 17.25 29.53 -31.88
N LYS A 286 17.23 28.35 -31.24
CA LYS A 286 16.86 27.09 -31.90
C LYS A 286 15.39 27.08 -32.33
N VAL A 287 14.48 27.56 -31.49
CA VAL A 287 13.07 27.74 -31.86
C VAL A 287 12.94 28.70 -33.05
N GLY A 288 13.70 29.81 -33.04
CA GLY A 288 13.73 30.75 -34.16
C GLY A 288 14.27 30.15 -35.46
N GLU A 289 15.23 29.24 -35.39
CA GLU A 289 15.72 28.46 -36.53
C GLU A 289 14.65 27.52 -37.08
N LEU A 290 14.05 26.71 -36.22
CA LEU A 290 13.05 25.68 -36.59
C LEU A 290 11.78 26.27 -37.18
N THR A 291 11.39 27.47 -36.73
CA THR A 291 10.08 28.08 -37.07
C THR A 291 10.17 29.17 -38.14
N ARG A 292 11.37 29.40 -38.70
CA ARG A 292 11.59 30.46 -39.70
C ARG A 292 10.81 30.17 -40.99
N GLY A 293 10.01 31.13 -41.43
CA GLY A 293 9.22 31.00 -42.67
C GLY A 293 8.06 30.02 -42.56
N VAL A 294 7.68 29.62 -41.34
CA VAL A 294 6.53 28.74 -41.07
C VAL A 294 5.33 29.59 -40.67
N ASP A 295 4.22 29.42 -41.36
CA ASP A 295 3.06 30.30 -41.22
C ASP A 295 2.09 29.84 -40.12
N THR A 296 1.86 28.52 -39.99
CA THR A 296 0.85 28.01 -39.05
C THR A 296 1.44 27.69 -37.67
N GLN A 297 0.66 27.93 -36.61
CA GLN A 297 1.06 27.52 -35.26
C GLN A 297 1.23 25.99 -35.14
N TYR A 298 0.40 25.24 -35.86
CA TYR A 298 0.48 23.78 -35.88
C TYR A 298 1.82 23.29 -36.45
N ASP A 299 2.26 23.84 -37.57
CA ASP A 299 3.55 23.43 -38.18
C ASP A 299 4.74 23.83 -37.31
N LYS A 300 4.68 24.98 -36.63
CA LYS A 300 5.68 25.36 -35.64
C LYS A 300 5.74 24.37 -34.48
N ALA A 301 4.58 24.02 -33.91
CA ALA A 301 4.49 23.04 -32.83
C ALA A 301 4.99 21.66 -33.27
N ARG A 302 4.65 21.23 -34.49
CA ARG A 302 5.10 19.97 -35.08
C ARG A 302 6.62 19.91 -35.24
N LEU A 303 7.24 20.98 -35.76
CA LEU A 303 8.69 21.04 -35.95
C LEU A 303 9.45 21.06 -34.61
N ILE A 304 8.96 21.82 -33.63
CA ILE A 304 9.49 21.80 -32.26
C ILE A 304 9.31 20.41 -31.64
N GLY A 305 8.14 19.79 -31.81
CA GLY A 305 7.85 18.45 -31.32
C GLY A 305 8.81 17.40 -31.89
N HIS A 306 9.09 17.43 -33.20
CA HIS A 306 10.08 16.55 -33.83
C HIS A 306 11.50 16.77 -33.29
N PHE A 307 11.90 18.02 -33.04
CA PHE A 307 13.18 18.31 -32.41
C PHE A 307 13.26 17.70 -31.00
N VAL A 308 12.24 17.91 -30.16
CA VAL A 308 12.17 17.36 -28.79
C VAL A 308 12.14 15.83 -28.79
N GLN A 309 11.47 15.21 -29.76
CA GLN A 309 11.47 13.74 -29.94
C GLN A 309 12.86 13.17 -30.27
N GLY A 310 13.79 14.01 -30.75
CA GLY A 310 15.19 13.63 -30.96
C GLY A 310 16.02 13.61 -29.68
N ILE A 311 15.52 14.17 -28.57
CA ILE A 311 16.20 14.14 -27.27
C ILE A 311 16.11 12.73 -26.71
N ARG A 312 17.26 12.16 -26.33
CA ARG A 312 17.32 10.83 -25.74
C ARG A 312 16.69 10.87 -24.35
N TYR A 313 15.57 10.17 -24.18
CA TYR A 313 14.97 9.97 -22.88
C TYR A 313 15.84 9.07 -22.01
N VAL A 314 16.12 9.52 -20.79
CA VAL A 314 16.78 8.75 -19.73
C VAL A 314 15.96 8.97 -18.47
N ALA A 315 15.43 7.89 -17.90
CA ALA A 315 14.75 7.96 -16.61
C ALA A 315 15.79 8.06 -15.49
N ILE A 316 15.69 9.13 -14.69
CA ILE A 316 16.47 9.33 -13.47
C ILE A 316 15.44 9.53 -12.35
N GLU A 317 15.24 8.49 -11.55
CA GLU A 317 14.28 8.50 -10.45
C GLU A 317 15.05 8.44 -9.14
N MET A 318 15.40 9.62 -8.62
CA MET A 318 16.10 9.74 -7.34
C MET A 318 15.31 10.62 -6.38
N ASP A 319 15.49 10.40 -5.09
CA ASP A 319 14.98 11.27 -4.03
C ASP A 319 13.45 11.41 -4.07
N SER A 320 12.77 10.35 -4.50
CA SER A 320 11.31 10.25 -4.65
C SER A 320 10.57 10.64 -3.37
N THR A 321 11.13 10.32 -2.20
CA THR A 321 10.57 10.64 -0.88
C THR A 321 10.67 12.11 -0.47
N HIS A 322 11.50 12.92 -1.14
CA HIS A 322 11.62 14.36 -0.88
C HIS A 322 11.18 15.23 -2.07
N GLY A 323 10.49 14.65 -3.05
CA GLY A 323 9.97 15.38 -4.20
C GLY A 323 10.91 15.42 -5.41
N GLY A 324 12.03 14.68 -5.38
CA GLY A 324 13.00 14.63 -6.48
C GLY A 324 12.42 14.15 -7.81
N THR A 325 11.41 13.27 -7.77
CA THR A 325 10.67 12.80 -8.95
C THR A 325 9.55 13.75 -9.40
N TYR A 326 9.16 14.73 -8.57
CA TYR A 326 8.09 15.68 -8.86
C TYR A 326 8.61 17.01 -9.41
N ARG A 327 9.88 17.33 -9.18
CA ARG A 327 10.52 18.54 -9.70
C ARG A 327 11.36 18.18 -10.93
N PRO A 328 10.97 18.60 -12.15
CA PRO A 328 11.76 18.30 -13.34
C PRO A 328 13.12 18.99 -13.27
N HIS A 329 14.11 18.41 -13.94
CA HIS A 329 15.37 19.08 -14.19
C HIS A 329 15.15 20.37 -14.98
N LYS A 330 16.02 21.38 -14.77
CA LYS A 330 16.00 22.60 -15.56
C LYS A 330 16.09 22.28 -17.04
N ALA A 331 15.30 22.98 -17.86
CA ALA A 331 15.28 22.85 -19.31
C ALA A 331 16.69 22.96 -19.91
N GLU A 332 17.54 23.85 -19.37
CA GLU A 332 18.93 24.04 -19.81
C GLU A 332 19.76 22.75 -19.72
N MET A 333 19.55 21.94 -18.69
CA MET A 333 20.26 20.67 -18.51
C MET A 333 19.77 19.58 -19.47
N VAL A 334 18.53 19.67 -19.95
CA VAL A 334 17.92 18.67 -20.85
C VAL A 334 18.17 19.03 -22.32
N PHE A 335 18.30 20.31 -22.63
CA PHE A 335 18.51 20.82 -23.98
C PHE A 335 19.95 20.59 -24.50
N GLY A 336 20.92 20.52 -23.59
CA GLY A 336 22.35 20.34 -23.89
C GLY A 336 22.73 18.96 -24.37
#